data_AF-A0A7Y9DSM5-F1
#
_entry.id   AF-A0A7Y9DSM5-F1
#
_cell.length_a   1.000
_cell.length_b   1.000
_cell.length_c   1.000
_cell.angle_alpha   90.00
_cell.angle_beta   90.00
_cell.angle_gamma   90.00
#
_symmetry.space_group_name_H-M   'P 1'
#
loop_
_entity.id
_entity.type
_entity.pdbx_description
1 polymer ?
#
loop_
_entity_poly.entity_id
_entity_poly.type
_entity_poly.pdbx_seq_one_letter_code
_entity_poly.pdbx_strand_id
1 'polypeptide(L)'
;MSAPAPERGTLRAAGAVVAVALVAVLLIIVLWIDGGRATFVRGGVAAATGALETAGLTVCARTGRTAAAPSAVEAVTLDVADGRPGCTTGPVARIGVERFDSAGDRDAAAQTEEVRVRPRGSTLVHTFDDLVVSIPGLADDDLTDRISAALTARGAR
;
A
#
# COMPACT_ATOMS: atom_id res chain seq x y z
N MET A 1 18.58 16.65 -69.50
CA MET A 1 18.05 17.33 -68.29
C MET A 1 17.15 16.33 -67.58
N SER A 2 17.64 15.70 -66.51
CA SER A 2 16.89 14.72 -65.72
C SER A 2 16.71 15.26 -64.30
N ALA A 3 15.47 15.34 -63.83
CA ALA A 3 15.13 15.83 -62.50
C ALA A 3 15.50 14.80 -61.40
N PRO A 4 15.96 15.22 -60.21
CA PRO A 4 16.19 14.32 -59.09
C PRO A 4 14.87 13.92 -58.40
N ALA A 5 14.79 12.64 -58.02
CA ALA A 5 13.69 12.07 -57.25
C ALA A 5 13.72 12.55 -55.79
N PRO A 6 12.56 12.83 -55.15
CA PRO A 6 12.54 13.32 -53.78
C PRO A 6 12.85 12.21 -52.76
N GLU A 7 13.71 12.57 -51.81
CA GLU A 7 14.24 11.76 -50.72
C GLU A 7 13.14 11.28 -49.75
N ARG A 8 12.98 9.97 -49.65
CA ARG A 8 12.08 9.29 -48.68
C ARG A 8 12.72 9.10 -47.29
N GLY A 9 13.61 10.00 -46.87
CA GLY A 9 14.46 9.81 -45.69
C GLY A 9 13.96 10.43 -44.38
N THR A 10 13.14 11.48 -44.44
CA THR A 10 12.89 12.36 -43.28
C THR A 10 11.67 11.97 -42.43
N LEU A 11 10.71 11.22 -42.99
CA LEU A 11 9.47 10.85 -42.28
C LEU A 11 9.67 9.79 -41.18
N ARG A 12 10.72 8.96 -41.27
CA ARG A 12 10.99 7.92 -40.25
C ARG A 12 11.68 8.45 -39.00
N ALA A 13 12.46 9.52 -39.13
CA ALA A 13 13.16 10.13 -37.99
C ALA A 13 12.20 10.91 -37.07
N ALA A 14 11.21 11.60 -37.64
CA ALA A 14 10.22 12.35 -36.85
C ALA A 14 9.32 11.42 -36.00
N GLY A 15 8.93 10.27 -36.55
CA GLY A 15 8.10 9.30 -35.81
C GLY A 15 8.83 8.65 -34.62
N ALA A 16 10.14 8.38 -34.77
CA ALA A 16 10.94 7.79 -33.69
C ALA A 16 11.12 8.77 -32.51
N VAL A 17 11.35 10.05 -32.79
CA VAL A 17 11.50 11.08 -31.74
C VAL A 17 10.18 11.29 -30.99
N VAL A 18 9.06 11.33 -31.70
CA VAL A 18 7.72 11.43 -31.08
C VAL A 18 7.41 10.20 -30.23
N ALA A 19 7.74 9.00 -30.70
CA ALA A 19 7.53 7.76 -29.94
C ALA A 19 8.39 7.72 -28.66
N VAL A 20 9.67 8.09 -28.74
CA VAL A 20 10.55 8.16 -27.56
C VAL A 20 10.09 9.22 -26.56
N ALA A 21 9.64 10.38 -27.05
CA ALA A 21 9.09 11.43 -26.19
C ALA A 21 7.79 10.99 -25.51
N LEU A 22 6.90 10.29 -26.22
CA LEU A 22 5.67 9.73 -25.64
C LEU A 22 5.97 8.66 -24.59
N VAL A 23 6.93 7.77 -24.84
CA VAL A 23 7.37 6.76 -23.87
C VAL A 23 7.99 7.43 -22.64
N ALA A 24 8.82 8.46 -22.82
CA ALA A 24 9.42 9.21 -21.72
C ALA A 24 8.35 9.95 -20.90
N VAL A 25 7.36 10.58 -21.53
CA VAL A 25 6.24 11.24 -20.85
C VAL A 25 5.37 10.21 -20.12
N LEU A 26 5.12 9.04 -20.72
CA LEU A 26 4.39 7.96 -20.05
C LEU A 26 5.16 7.42 -18.84
N LEU A 27 6.48 7.25 -18.97
CA LEU A 27 7.37 6.88 -17.86
C LEU A 27 7.37 7.95 -16.76
N ILE A 28 7.43 9.22 -17.12
CA ILE A 28 7.33 10.34 -16.16
C ILE A 28 5.97 10.31 -15.48
N ILE A 29 4.86 10.12 -16.20
CA ILE A 29 3.52 10.03 -15.60
C ILE A 29 3.44 8.85 -14.64
N VAL A 30 3.93 7.66 -15.01
CA VAL A 30 3.96 6.48 -14.14
C VAL A 30 4.84 6.71 -12.91
N LEU A 31 5.96 7.42 -13.07
CA LEU A 31 6.87 7.78 -11.96
C LEU A 31 6.32 8.92 -11.08
N TRP A 32 5.36 9.72 -11.57
CA TRP A 32 4.75 10.85 -10.86
C TRP A 32 3.36 10.52 -10.26
N ILE A 33 2.86 9.29 -10.39
CA ILE A 33 1.73 8.81 -9.58
C ILE A 33 2.27 8.48 -8.17
N ASP A 34 2.71 9.51 -7.46
CA ASP A 34 3.13 9.46 -6.06
C ASP A 34 1.94 9.80 -5.13
N GLY A 35 0.70 9.63 -5.62
CA GLY A 35 -0.51 10.18 -4.99
C GLY A 35 -1.31 9.24 -4.09
N GLY A 36 -0.89 7.97 -3.93
CA GLY A 36 -1.70 6.96 -3.24
C GLY A 36 -0.97 6.06 -2.25
N ARG A 37 0.35 6.25 -2.04
CA ARG A 37 1.15 5.42 -1.14
C ARG A 37 1.76 6.26 -0.03
N ALA A 38 1.94 5.68 1.15
CA ALA A 38 2.60 6.34 2.26
C ALA A 38 4.10 6.51 2.00
N THR A 39 4.72 7.52 2.61
CA THR A 39 6.18 7.67 2.60
C THR A 39 6.84 6.40 3.15
N PHE A 40 7.88 5.92 2.47
CA PHE A 40 8.62 4.76 2.95
C PHE A 40 9.64 5.18 4.00
N VAL A 41 9.37 4.83 5.25
CA VAL A 41 10.25 5.04 6.41
C VAL A 41 10.38 3.71 7.14
N ARG A 42 11.55 3.39 7.68
CA ARG A 42 11.70 2.18 8.50
C ARG A 42 11.11 2.43 9.89
N GLY A 43 9.95 1.86 10.17
CA GLY A 43 9.28 1.93 11.47
C GLY A 43 8.97 0.55 12.07
N GLY A 44 8.79 -0.46 11.21
CA GLY A 44 8.40 -1.80 11.60
C GLY A 44 7.03 -1.86 12.26
N VAL A 45 6.65 -3.06 12.72
CA VAL A 45 5.36 -3.29 13.38
C VAL A 45 5.15 -2.39 14.61
N ALA A 46 6.23 -2.03 15.30
CA ALA A 46 6.17 -1.16 16.48
C ALA A 46 5.63 0.25 16.16
N ALA A 47 5.93 0.80 14.98
CA ALA A 47 5.40 2.10 14.56
C ALA A 47 3.88 2.05 14.38
N ALA A 48 3.37 0.98 13.76
CA ALA A 48 1.93 0.76 13.62
C ALA A 48 1.25 0.56 14.98
N THR A 49 1.84 -0.25 15.88
CA THR A 49 1.34 -0.41 17.25
C THR A 49 1.30 0.93 18.01
N GLY A 50 2.37 1.73 17.95
CA GLY A 50 2.40 3.04 18.61
C GLY A 50 1.41 4.04 18.01
N ALA A 51 1.13 3.98 16.70
CA ALA A 51 0.09 4.78 16.06
C ALA A 51 -1.31 4.44 16.60
N LEU A 52 -1.62 3.14 16.72
CA LEU A 52 -2.88 2.65 17.28
C LEU A 52 -3.03 3.04 18.75
N GLU A 53 -1.99 2.84 19.56
CA GLU A 53 -1.98 3.18 20.99
C GLU A 53 -2.14 4.68 21.24
N THR A 54 -1.50 5.53 20.43
CA THR A 54 -1.69 6.99 20.55
C THR A 54 -3.11 7.41 20.22
N ALA A 55 -3.83 6.64 19.40
CA ALA A 55 -5.25 6.86 19.11
C ALA A 55 -6.19 6.26 20.17
N GLY A 56 -5.64 5.76 21.27
CA GLY A 56 -6.42 5.14 22.36
C GLY A 56 -6.98 3.77 22.00
N LEU A 57 -6.36 3.06 21.05
CA LEU A 57 -6.63 1.64 20.77
C LEU A 57 -5.63 0.76 21.53
N THR A 58 -6.03 -0.46 21.87
CA THR A 58 -5.18 -1.41 22.58
C THR A 58 -4.81 -2.56 21.67
N VAL A 59 -3.51 -2.86 21.52
CA VAL A 59 -3.06 -4.09 20.86
C VAL A 59 -3.02 -5.21 21.89
N CYS A 60 -3.94 -6.16 21.76
CA CYS A 60 -4.21 -7.24 22.71
C CYS A 60 -3.29 -8.43 22.52
N ALA A 61 -3.02 -8.76 21.26
CA ALA A 61 -2.17 -9.87 20.90
C ALA A 61 -1.43 -9.56 19.62
N ARG A 62 -0.21 -10.10 19.52
CA ARG A 62 0.58 -10.13 18.31
C ARG A 62 0.98 -11.57 18.05
N THR A 63 0.60 -12.08 16.90
CA THR A 63 0.86 -13.47 16.51
C THR A 63 1.60 -13.47 15.19
N GLY A 64 2.72 -14.21 15.11
CA GLY A 64 3.40 -14.43 13.84
C GLY A 64 2.50 -15.17 12.86
N ARG A 65 2.60 -14.86 11.58
CA ARG A 65 1.87 -15.57 10.52
C ARG A 65 2.73 -15.76 9.28
N THR A 66 2.25 -16.61 8.39
CA THR A 66 2.80 -16.67 7.03
C THR A 66 2.45 -15.38 6.30
N ALA A 67 3.44 -14.80 5.63
CA ALA A 67 3.22 -13.66 4.75
C ALA A 67 2.35 -14.04 3.55
N ALA A 68 1.48 -13.13 3.14
CA ALA A 68 0.74 -13.22 1.89
C ALA A 68 1.65 -12.83 0.72
N ALA A 69 2.48 -11.80 0.89
CA ALA A 69 3.48 -11.40 -0.09
C ALA A 69 4.80 -12.19 0.11
N PRO A 70 5.36 -12.83 -0.95
CA PRO A 70 6.63 -13.55 -0.85
C PRO A 70 7.83 -12.67 -0.48
N SER A 71 7.76 -11.37 -0.77
CA SER A 71 8.80 -10.38 -0.49
C SER A 71 8.70 -9.78 0.92
N ALA A 72 7.67 -10.12 1.70
CA ALA A 72 7.57 -9.65 3.07
C ALA A 72 8.64 -10.33 3.94
N VAL A 73 9.36 -9.51 4.70
CA VAL A 73 10.44 -9.95 5.59
C VAL A 73 9.93 -10.23 7.00
N GLU A 74 8.72 -9.79 7.31
CA GLU A 74 8.00 -10.10 8.53
C GLU A 74 6.49 -10.03 8.27
N ALA A 75 5.72 -10.96 8.83
CA ALA A 75 4.26 -10.91 8.80
C ALA A 75 3.68 -11.29 10.16
N VAL A 76 2.78 -10.45 10.63
CA VAL A 76 2.08 -10.65 11.91
C VAL A 76 0.59 -10.36 11.76
N THR A 77 -0.14 -10.85 12.74
CA THR A 77 -1.52 -10.48 13.01
C THR A 77 -1.56 -9.70 14.31
N LEU A 78 -2.26 -8.57 14.33
CA LEU A 78 -2.55 -7.81 15.53
C LEU A 78 -4.05 -7.93 15.86
N ASP A 79 -4.36 -8.29 17.10
CA ASP A 79 -5.72 -8.21 17.63
C ASP A 79 -5.85 -6.86 18.35
N VAL A 80 -6.74 -5.99 17.88
CA VAL A 80 -6.87 -4.58 18.31
C VAL A 80 -8.25 -4.35 18.92
N ALA A 81 -8.31 -3.70 20.09
CA ALA A 81 -9.54 -3.37 20.80
C ALA A 81 -9.70 -1.85 21.04
N ASP A 82 -10.90 -1.44 21.44
CA ASP A 82 -11.36 -0.06 21.59
C ASP A 82 -10.75 0.76 22.76
N GLY A 83 -9.62 0.33 23.34
CA GLY A 83 -8.92 1.05 24.41
C GLY A 83 -9.21 0.52 25.82
N ARG A 84 -10.02 -0.53 25.96
CA ARG A 84 -10.32 -1.13 27.27
C ARG A 84 -9.13 -1.94 27.80
N PRO A 85 -8.73 -1.75 29.08
CA PRO A 85 -7.69 -2.55 29.68
C PRO A 85 -8.09 -4.03 29.72
N GLY A 86 -7.18 -4.89 29.28
CA GLY A 86 -7.29 -6.34 29.41
C GLY A 86 -7.87 -7.07 28.19
N CYS A 87 -8.42 -6.39 27.18
CA CYS A 87 -8.94 -7.03 25.96
C CYS A 87 -9.90 -8.21 26.19
N THR A 88 -10.49 -8.30 27.38
CA THR A 88 -11.31 -9.43 27.82
C THR A 88 -12.78 -9.23 27.53
N THR A 89 -13.20 -8.00 27.28
CA THR A 89 -14.60 -7.65 26.99
C THR A 89 -14.67 -6.59 25.89
N GLY A 90 -15.38 -6.88 24.80
CA GLY A 90 -15.60 -5.93 23.70
C GLY A 90 -15.21 -6.47 22.32
N PRO A 91 -15.49 -5.69 21.26
CA PRO A 91 -15.10 -6.04 19.89
C PRO A 91 -13.57 -6.01 19.74
N VAL A 92 -13.05 -7.00 19.02
CA VAL A 92 -11.63 -7.11 18.67
C VAL A 92 -11.53 -7.21 17.16
N ALA A 93 -10.78 -6.30 16.53
CA ALA A 93 -10.47 -6.33 15.12
C ALA A 93 -9.13 -7.05 14.92
N ARG A 94 -9.12 -8.02 14.00
CA ARG A 94 -7.92 -8.76 13.63
C ARG A 94 -7.33 -8.18 12.36
N ILE A 95 -6.19 -7.51 12.44
CA ILE A 95 -5.52 -6.88 11.29
C ILE A 95 -4.23 -7.62 10.93
N GLY A 96 -3.95 -7.72 9.63
CA GLY A 96 -2.68 -8.23 9.12
C GLY A 96 -1.68 -7.09 8.95
N VAL A 97 -0.42 -7.33 9.31
CA VAL A 97 0.68 -6.38 9.07
C VAL A 97 1.84 -7.13 8.43
N GLU A 98 2.33 -6.63 7.29
CA GLU A 98 3.51 -7.16 6.59
C GLU A 98 4.55 -6.08 6.45
N ARG A 99 5.81 -6.40 6.77
CA ARG A 99 6.95 -5.50 6.63
C ARG A 99 7.76 -5.85 5.40
N PHE A 100 8.28 -4.82 4.73
CA PHE A 100 9.08 -4.94 3.52
C PHE A 100 10.39 -4.16 3.68
N ASP A 101 11.46 -4.60 3.02
CA ASP A 101 12.74 -3.88 3.03
C ASP A 101 12.86 -2.83 1.92
N SER A 102 11.87 -2.77 1.00
CA SER A 102 11.82 -1.81 -0.10
C SER A 102 10.41 -1.23 -0.31
N ALA A 103 10.34 0.02 -0.77
CA ALA A 103 9.08 0.67 -1.13
C ALA A 103 8.38 -0.05 -2.30
N GLY A 104 9.16 -0.52 -3.28
CA GLY A 104 8.64 -1.22 -4.45
C GLY A 104 7.92 -2.52 -4.09
N ASP A 105 8.50 -3.32 -3.18
CA ASP A 105 7.88 -4.57 -2.75
C ASP A 105 6.62 -4.33 -1.92
N ARG A 106 6.64 -3.33 -1.02
CA ARG A 106 5.49 -2.90 -0.22
C ARG A 106 4.33 -2.48 -1.12
N ASP A 107 4.61 -1.62 -2.11
CA ASP A 107 3.58 -1.05 -2.96
C ASP A 107 3.01 -2.08 -3.95
N ALA A 108 3.85 -2.99 -4.45
CA ALA A 108 3.41 -4.13 -5.26
C ALA A 108 2.53 -5.11 -4.46
N ALA A 109 2.86 -5.35 -3.19
CA ALA A 109 2.04 -6.17 -2.29
C ALA A 109 0.68 -5.52 -2.00
N ALA A 110 0.68 -4.22 -1.66
CA ALA A 110 -0.55 -3.45 -1.44
C ALA A 110 -1.46 -3.49 -2.68
N GLN A 111 -0.90 -3.25 -3.87
CA GLN A 111 -1.63 -3.30 -5.12
C GLN A 111 -2.23 -4.69 -5.40
N THR A 112 -1.49 -5.76 -5.09
CA THR A 112 -1.96 -7.13 -5.29
C THR A 112 -3.14 -7.46 -4.39
N GLU A 113 -3.09 -7.04 -3.13
CA GLU A 113 -4.19 -7.22 -2.17
C GLU A 113 -5.42 -6.41 -2.58
N GLU A 114 -5.27 -5.14 -2.98
CA GLU A 114 -6.37 -4.30 -3.48
C GLU A 114 -7.15 -4.95 -4.64
N VAL A 115 -6.44 -5.59 -5.57
CA VAL A 115 -7.06 -6.27 -6.73
C VAL A 115 -7.82 -7.54 -6.31
N ARG A 116 -7.39 -8.24 -5.26
CA ARG A 116 -8.05 -9.47 -4.78
C ARG A 116 -9.39 -9.22 -4.07
N VAL A 117 -9.72 -7.99 -3.69
CA VAL A 117 -10.76 -7.66 -2.69
C VAL A 117 -12.23 -7.58 -3.20
N ARG A 118 -12.61 -7.92 -4.45
CA ARG A 118 -14.02 -7.76 -4.92
C ARG A 118 -14.75 -9.04 -5.40
N PRO A 119 -16.03 -9.30 -5.01
CA PRO A 119 -16.85 -8.82 -3.85
C PRO A 119 -17.39 -9.99 -2.93
N ARG A 120 -17.76 -9.89 -1.63
CA ARG A 120 -18.06 -8.84 -0.62
C ARG A 120 -17.41 -9.18 0.75
N GLY A 121 -17.07 -8.18 1.57
CA GLY A 121 -16.38 -8.28 2.88
C GLY A 121 -15.03 -7.55 2.88
N SER A 122 -15.01 -6.36 2.28
CA SER A 122 -13.83 -5.70 1.71
C SER A 122 -12.74 -5.46 2.73
N THR A 123 -11.59 -6.11 2.53
CA THR A 123 -10.39 -5.81 3.30
C THR A 123 -9.88 -4.43 2.89
N LEU A 124 -9.74 -3.51 3.86
CA LEU A 124 -9.04 -2.26 3.64
C LEU A 124 -7.55 -2.54 3.64
N VAL A 125 -6.83 -1.94 2.69
CA VAL A 125 -5.38 -2.08 2.57
C VAL A 125 -4.79 -0.68 2.70
N HIS A 126 -3.87 -0.52 3.64
CA HIS A 126 -3.12 0.71 3.84
C HIS A 126 -1.63 0.43 3.71
N THR A 127 -0.93 1.32 3.03
CA THR A 127 0.51 1.47 3.16
C THR A 127 0.82 2.39 4.33
N PHE A 128 1.81 2.04 5.15
CA PHE A 128 2.23 2.82 6.32
C PHE A 128 3.71 2.55 6.61
N ASP A 129 4.58 3.57 6.57
CA ASP A 129 6.02 3.37 6.75
C ASP A 129 6.56 2.25 5.84
N ASP A 130 7.23 1.24 6.37
CA ASP A 130 7.72 0.06 5.63
C ASP A 130 6.72 -1.10 5.61
N LEU A 131 5.43 -0.80 5.87
CA LEU A 131 4.38 -1.78 6.11
C LEU A 131 3.24 -1.73 5.08
N VAL A 132 2.61 -2.89 4.89
CA VAL A 132 1.24 -3.03 4.40
C VAL A 132 0.36 -3.51 5.55
N VAL A 133 -0.73 -2.81 5.81
CA VAL A 133 -1.73 -3.15 6.83
C VAL A 133 -3.03 -3.54 6.14
N SER A 134 -3.52 -4.75 6.42
CA SER A 134 -4.79 -5.26 5.92
C SER A 134 -5.81 -5.37 7.05
N ILE A 135 -6.98 -4.73 6.88
CA ILE A 135 -8.07 -4.69 7.85
C ILE A 135 -9.28 -5.40 7.22
N PRO A 136 -9.56 -6.66 7.60
CA PRO A 136 -10.70 -7.39 7.06
C PRO A 136 -12.02 -6.70 7.42
N GLY A 137 -12.89 -6.47 6.43
CA GLY A 137 -14.22 -5.87 6.61
C GLY A 137 -15.26 -6.79 7.26
N LEU A 138 -14.83 -7.73 8.11
CA LEU A 138 -15.68 -8.59 8.94
C LEU A 138 -15.62 -8.19 10.42
N ALA A 139 -14.79 -7.21 10.78
CA ALA A 139 -14.76 -6.62 12.10
C ALA A 139 -15.94 -5.64 12.29
N ASP A 140 -16.15 -5.21 13.53
CA ASP A 140 -17.02 -4.08 13.85
C ASP A 140 -16.63 -2.87 12.99
N ASP A 141 -17.58 -2.34 12.21
CA ASP A 141 -17.34 -1.27 11.24
C ASP A 141 -16.78 -0.01 11.93
N ASP A 142 -17.25 0.31 13.15
CA ASP A 142 -16.78 1.47 13.90
C ASP A 142 -15.31 1.30 14.35
N LEU A 143 -14.94 0.07 14.76
CA LEU A 143 -13.57 -0.23 15.16
C LEU A 143 -12.63 -0.23 13.95
N THR A 144 -13.09 -0.75 12.82
CA THR A 144 -12.39 -0.70 11.52
C THR A 144 -12.09 0.74 11.11
N ASP A 145 -13.09 1.60 11.16
CA ASP A 145 -12.96 3.02 10.83
C ASP A 145 -12.01 3.74 11.78
N ARG A 146 -12.08 3.44 13.08
CA ARG A 146 -11.13 4.00 14.07
C ARG A 146 -9.69 3.57 13.81
N ILE A 147 -9.45 2.30 13.45
CA ILE A 147 -8.12 1.79 13.10
C ILE A 147 -7.62 2.50 11.83
N SER A 148 -8.45 2.57 10.79
CA SER A 148 -8.12 3.25 9.54
C SER A 148 -7.78 4.73 9.77
N ALA A 149 -8.58 5.43 10.58
CA ALA A 149 -8.35 6.82 10.97
C ALA A 149 -7.05 6.99 11.77
N ALA A 150 -6.76 6.09 12.72
CA ALA A 150 -5.53 6.13 13.52
C ALA A 150 -4.26 6.02 12.66
N LEU A 151 -4.27 5.10 11.70
CA LEU A 151 -3.17 4.90 10.76
C LEU A 151 -3.03 6.11 9.81
N THR A 152 -4.15 6.59 9.26
CA THR A 152 -4.17 7.73 8.32
C THR A 152 -3.69 9.03 8.99
N ALA A 153 -4.04 9.25 10.26
CA ALA A 153 -3.55 10.38 11.06
C ALA A 153 -2.02 10.36 11.24
N ARG A 154 -1.37 9.21 11.03
CA ARG A 154 0.09 9.04 11.07
C ARG A 154 0.73 8.89 9.70
N GLY A 155 -0.01 9.19 8.62
CA GLY A 155 0.53 9.22 7.27
C GLY A 155 0.30 7.95 6.46
N ALA A 156 -0.51 7.01 6.96
CA ALA A 156 -0.96 5.90 6.12
C ALA A 156 -1.77 6.39 4.91
N ARG A 157 -1.72 5.59 3.84
CA ARG A 157 -2.47 5.77 2.60
C ARG A 157 -3.06 4.43 2.19
#